data_AF-F8KQX0-F1
#
_entry.id   AF-F8KQX0-F1
#
_cell.length_a   1.000
_cell.length_b   1.000
_cell.length_c   1.000
_cell.angle_alpha   90.00
_cell.angle_beta   90.00
_cell.angle_gamma   90.00
#
_symmetry.space_group_name_H-M   'P 1'
#
loop_
_entity.id
_entity.type
_entity.pdbx_description
1 polymer ?
#
loop_
_entity_poly.entity_id
_entity_poly.type
_entity_poly.pdbx_seq_one_letter_code
_entity_poly.pdbx_strand_id
1 'polypeptide(L)' 'MKMLLLCALLGFTACTPRVVYKDVYIPTKCKVLKPVRPHKGLNTLEYLKALLIYTEQLEKDLDFCTTGGKF' A
#
# COMPACT_ATOMS: atom_id res chain seq x y z
N MET A 1 4.64 14.03 52.22
CA MET A 1 3.54 13.12 51.81
C MET A 1 2.71 13.65 50.64
N LYS A 2 2.31 14.93 50.61
CA LYS A 2 1.55 15.54 49.50
C LYS A 2 2.26 15.53 48.13
N MET A 3 3.59 15.70 48.09
CA MET A 3 4.37 15.72 46.84
C MET A 3 4.38 14.37 46.11
N LEU A 4 4.42 13.25 46.86
CA LEU A 4 4.42 11.90 46.32
C LEU A 4 3.10 11.54 45.62
N LEU A 5 1.97 11.99 46.18
CA LEU A 5 0.65 11.81 45.57
C LEU A 5 0.54 12.58 44.25
N LEU A 6 1.10 13.78 44.18
CA LEU A 6 1.08 14.60 42.96
C LEU A 6 1.88 13.95 41.82
N CYS A 7 3.07 13.41 42.13
CA CYS A 7 3.89 12.70 41.15
C CYS A 7 3.23 11.39 40.68
N ALA A 8 2.55 10.67 41.57
CA ALA A 8 1.81 9.47 41.20
C ALA A 8 0.67 9.79 40.23
N LEU A 9 -0.10 10.84 40.49
CA LEU A 9 -1.21 11.29 39.62
C LEU A 9 -0.72 11.71 38.22
N LEU A 10 0.42 12.39 38.12
CA LEU A 10 1.01 12.80 36.83
C LEU A 10 1.57 11.63 36.02
N GLY A 11 2.07 10.57 36.69
CA GLY A 11 2.61 9.38 36.04
C GLY A 11 1.55 8.56 35.30
N PHE A 12 0.31 8.52 35.80
CA PHE A 12 -0.78 7.77 35.17
C PHE A 12 -1.39 8.44 33.93
N THR A 13 -1.22 9.75 33.76
CA THR A 13 -1.80 10.48 32.61
C THR A 13 -0.84 10.66 31.43
N ALA A 14 0.46 10.42 31.63
CA ALA A 14 1.50 10.78 30.66
C ALA A 14 1.94 9.63 29.73
N CYS A 15 1.62 8.36 30.04
CA CYS A 15 2.17 7.21 29.32
C CYS A 15 1.17 6.44 28.43
N THR A 16 0.00 7.00 28.12
CA THR A 16 -0.92 6.36 27.17
C THR A 16 -0.58 6.78 25.73
N PRO A 17 -0.17 5.85 24.84
CA PRO A 17 0.05 6.19 23.44
C PRO A 17 -1.26 6.69 22.84
N ARG A 18 -1.26 7.92 22.33
CA ARG A 18 -2.42 8.48 21.64
C ARG A 18 -2.61 7.73 20.33
N VAL A 19 -3.61 6.84 20.28
CA VAL A 19 -3.96 6.13 19.06
C VAL A 19 -4.64 7.12 18.12
N VAL A 20 -3.88 7.61 17.13
CA VAL A 20 -4.41 8.45 16.05
C VAL A 20 -4.77 7.52 14.90
N TYR A 21 -6.07 7.22 14.77
CA TYR A 21 -6.57 6.54 13.58
C TYR A 21 -6.45 7.49 12.39
N LYS A 22 -5.79 7.01 11.33
CA LYS A 22 -5.72 7.71 10.05
C LYS A 22 -6.74 7.08 9.13
N ASP A 23 -7.57 7.92 8.52
CA ASP A 23 -8.41 7.48 7.42
C ASP A 23 -7.50 7.00 6.30
N VAL A 24 -7.55 5.71 6.03
CA VAL A 24 -6.90 5.09 4.87
C VAL A 24 -7.97 4.98 3.79
N TYR A 25 -7.78 5.73 2.71
CA TYR A 25 -8.62 5.62 1.53
C TYR A 25 -8.58 4.18 1.01
N ILE A 26 -9.74 3.54 0.94
CA ILE A 26 -9.87 2.25 0.25
C ILE A 26 -9.53 2.53 -1.20
N PRO A 27 -8.54 1.84 -1.80
CA PRO A 27 -8.26 2.02 -3.22
C PRO A 27 -9.54 1.65 -3.98
N THR A 28 -10.19 2.66 -4.55
CA THR A 28 -11.35 2.45 -5.41
C THR A 28 -10.89 1.55 -6.55
N LYS A 29 -11.72 0.58 -6.96
CA LYS A 29 -11.37 -0.38 -8.00
C LYS A 29 -10.98 0.40 -9.26
N CYS A 30 -9.68 0.44 -9.56
CA CYS A 30 -9.18 1.00 -10.80
C CYS A 30 -9.75 0.18 -11.95
N LYS A 31 -10.37 0.84 -12.94
CA LYS A 31 -11.06 0.16 -14.05
C LYS A 31 -10.07 -0.33 -15.12
N VAL A 32 -9.01 -1.03 -14.70
CA VAL A 32 -8.02 -1.62 -15.61
C VAL A 32 -8.32 -3.10 -15.82
N LEU A 33 -8.16 -3.56 -17.06
CA LEU A 33 -8.27 -4.98 -17.38
C LEU A 33 -7.02 -5.68 -16.88
N LYS A 34 -7.17 -6.59 -15.91
CA LYS A 34 -6.03 -7.31 -15.34
C LYS A 34 -5.33 -8.14 -16.44
N PRO A 35 -4.05 -7.87 -16.75
CA PRO A 35 -3.33 -8.64 -17.76
C PRO A 35 -3.08 -10.07 -17.30
N VAL A 36 -3.10 -11.01 -18.25
CA VAL A 36 -2.81 -12.42 -17.97
C VAL A 36 -1.31 -12.61 -17.82
N ARG A 37 -0.89 -13.22 -16.71
CA ARG A 37 0.52 -13.49 -16.45
C ARG A 37 1.05 -14.53 -17.45
N PRO A 38 2.23 -14.32 -18.05
CA PRO A 38 2.83 -15.29 -18.97
C PRO A 38 3.08 -16.64 -18.27
N HIS A 39 2.84 -17.73 -19.01
CA HIS A 39 2.96 -19.09 -18.50
C HIS A 39 4.42 -19.48 -18.30
N LYS A 40 4.74 -20.18 -17.20
CA LYS A 40 6.12 -20.59 -16.87
C LYS A 40 6.69 -21.67 -17.79
N GLY A 41 5.84 -22.32 -18.59
CA GLY A 41 6.24 -23.38 -19.52
C GLY A 41 6.80 -22.90 -20.86
N LEU A 42 6.95 -21.59 -21.08
CA LEU A 42 7.62 -21.07 -22.27
C LEU A 42 9.14 -21.29 -22.19
N ASN A 43 9.80 -21.35 -23.35
CA ASN A 43 11.26 -21.32 -23.40
C ASN A 43 11.79 -20.06 -22.71
N THR A 44 12.97 -20.14 -22.09
CA THR A 44 13.51 -19.06 -21.22
C THR A 44 13.51 -17.68 -21.89
N LEU A 45 13.95 -17.59 -23.15
CA LEU A 45 13.99 -16.32 -23.89
C LEU A 45 12.60 -15.78 -24.23
N GLU A 46 11.67 -16.66 -24.61
CA GLU A 46 10.28 -16.29 -24.91
C GLU A 46 9.54 -15.86 -23.64
N TYR A 47 9.81 -16.54 -22.52
CA TYR A 47 9.28 -16.20 -21.22
C TYR A 47 9.78 -14.82 -20.75
N LEU A 48 11.07 -14.53 -20.91
CA LEU A 48 11.64 -13.22 -20.56
C LEU A 48 11.01 -12.10 -21.40
N LYS A 49 10.86 -12.29 -22.71
CA LYS A 49 10.17 -11.31 -23.57
C LYS A 49 8.74 -11.07 -23.12
N ALA A 50 7.98 -12.14 -22.86
CA ALA A 50 6.59 -12.02 -22.41
C ALA A 50 6.49 -11.37 -21.01
N LEU A 51 7.46 -11.62 -20.13
CA LEU A 51 7.57 -10.97 -18.83
C LEU A 51 7.81 -9.47 -18.94
N LEU A 52 8.72 -9.03 -19.81
CA LEU A 52 9.03 -7.62 -20.00
C LEU A 52 7.81 -6.83 -20.50
N ILE A 53 7.07 -7.42 -21.45
CA ILE A 53 5.80 -6.83 -21.95
C ILE A 53 4.78 -6.76 -20.82
N TYR A 54 4.65 -7.83 -20.03
CA TYR A 54 3.75 -7.89 -18.89
C TYR A 54 4.08 -6.81 -17.84
N THR A 55 5.36 -6.57 -17.54
CA THR A 55 5.77 -5.54 -16.58
C THR A 55 5.53 -4.13 -17.10
N GLU A 56 5.81 -3.85 -18.37
CA GLU A 56 5.53 -2.54 -18.97
C GLU A 56 4.04 -2.19 -18.88
N GLN A 57 3.16 -3.17 -19.11
CA GLN A 57 1.73 -2.97 -19.02
C GLN A 57 1.28 -2.70 -17.57
N LEU A 58 1.87 -3.39 -16.60
CA LEU A 58 1.59 -3.14 -15.18
C LEU A 58 2.04 -1.75 -14.72
N GLU A 59 3.16 -1.25 -15.23
CA GLU A 59 3.64 0.11 -14.93
C GLU A 59 2.65 1.16 -15.44
N LYS A 60 2.18 1.02 -16.69
CA LYS A 60 1.16 1.92 -17.26
C LYS A 60 -0.16 1.87 -16.49
N ASP A 61 -0.62 0.66 -16.13
CA ASP A 61 -1.84 0.50 -15.34
C ASP A 61 -1.67 1.15 -13.95
N LEU A 62 -0.51 0.99 -13.31
CA LEU A 62 -0.22 1.58 -12.01
C LEU A 62 -0.19 3.12 -12.09
N ASP A 63 0.44 3.68 -13.12
CA ASP A 63 0.47 5.13 -13.36
C ASP A 63 -0.94 5.68 -13.55
N PHE A 64 -1.77 4.99 -14.34
CA PHE A 64 -3.18 5.35 -14.52
C PHE A 64 -3.95 5.35 -13.19
N CYS A 65 -3.76 4.31 -12.37
CA CYS A 65 -4.46 4.17 -11.11
C CYS A 65 -4.01 5.16 -10.03
N THR A 66 -2.74 5.57 -10.05
CA THR A 66 -2.17 6.48 -9.03
C THR A 66 -2.38 7.95 -9.37
N THR A 67 -2.37 8.31 -10.65
CA THR A 67 -2.57 9.71 -11.10
C THR A 67 -4.04 10.07 -11.31
N GLY A 68 -4.97 9.12 -11.12
CA GLY A 68 -6.41 9.35 -11.29
C GLY A 68 -6.79 9.53 -12.76
N GLY A 69 -6.17 8.74 -13.65
CA GLY A 69 -6.28 8.89 -15.09
C GLY A 69 -7.72 9.05 -15.56
N LYS A 70 -7.97 10.10 -16.33
CA LYS A 70 -9.20 10.22 -17.12
C LYS A 70 -9.03 9.33 -18.34
N PHE A 71 -9.94 8.38 -18.52
CA PHE A 71 -10.09 7.61 -19.76
C PHE A 71 -10.34 8.54 -20.95
#